data_AF-A0A3P1UKQ0-F1
#
_entry.id   AF-A0A3P1UKQ0-F1
#
_cell.length_a   1.000
_cell.length_b   1.000
_cell.length_c   1.000
_cell.angle_alpha   90.00
_cell.angle_beta   90.00
_cell.angle_gamma   90.00
#
_symmetry.space_group_name_H-M   'P 1'
#
loop_
_entity.id
_entity.type
_entity.pdbx_description
1 polymer ?
#
loop_
_entity_poly.entity_id
_entity_poly.type
_entity_poly.pdbx_seq_one_letter_code
_entity_poly.pdbx_strand_id
1 'polypeptide(L)'
;MGVEENGVRSCVPFLFIDQREGWDTIRSYLVTDNLKLDHVLLNPSMQISRDYGSMGLSITLFLRADGTLASLHIGEILREALNAKIVKLTGST
;
A
#
# COMPACT_ATOMS: atom_id res chain seq x y z
N MET A 1 -13.60 14.07 31.06
CA MET A 1 -14.00 14.52 29.70
C MET A 1 -12.83 14.20 28.78
N GLY A 2 -13.07 13.36 27.76
CA GLY A 2 -12.08 12.93 26.77
C GLY A 2 -11.21 11.74 27.19
N VAL A 3 -11.73 10.52 27.07
CA VAL A 3 -10.88 9.33 26.96
C VAL A 3 -10.20 9.39 25.59
N GLU A 4 -8.88 9.44 25.55
CA GLU A 4 -8.14 9.15 24.33
C GLU A 4 -8.25 7.64 24.11
N GLU A 5 -9.18 7.25 23.23
CA GLU A 5 -9.25 5.90 22.70
C GLU A 5 -7.97 5.67 21.88
N ASN A 6 -6.94 5.14 22.53
CA ASN A 6 -5.83 4.45 21.86
C ASN A 6 -6.39 3.15 21.25
N GLY A 7 -7.18 3.31 20.19
CA GLY A 7 -7.51 2.22 19.29
C GLY A 7 -6.19 1.70 18.75
N VAL A 8 -5.92 0.41 18.95
CA VAL A 8 -4.86 -0.30 18.26
C VAL A 8 -5.06 0.00 16.77
N ARG A 9 -4.27 0.91 16.21
CA ARG A 9 -4.06 0.93 14.78
C ARG A 9 -3.42 -0.41 14.53
N SER A 10 -4.18 -1.35 13.97
CA SER A 10 -3.66 -2.61 13.47
C SER A 10 -2.40 -2.23 12.70
N CYS A 11 -1.23 -2.63 13.22
CA CYS A 11 0.05 -2.21 12.66
C CYS A 11 0.26 -3.02 11.38
N VAL A 12 -0.49 -2.65 10.33
CA VAL A 12 -0.39 -3.25 9.01
C VAL A 12 0.74 -2.52 8.30
N PRO A 13 1.85 -3.20 7.97
CA PRO A 13 2.95 -2.58 7.26
C PRO A 13 2.53 -2.19 5.84
N PHE A 14 2.94 -1.01 5.40
CA PHE A 14 2.75 -0.55 4.03
C PHE A 14 4.04 -0.74 3.25
N LEU A 15 3.92 -1.37 2.09
CA LEU A 15 5.02 -1.56 1.15
C LEU A 15 4.68 -0.83 -0.14
N PHE A 16 5.46 0.20 -0.47
CA PHE A 16 5.31 0.96 -1.70
C PHE A 16 6.24 0.37 -2.74
N ILE A 17 5.67 -0.16 -3.83
CA ILE A 17 6.45 -0.80 -4.87
C ILE A 17 6.38 0.07 -6.12
N ASP A 18 7.46 0.80 -6.36
CA ASP A 18 7.56 1.74 -7.46
C ASP A 18 7.80 1.02 -8.79
N GLN A 19 7.11 1.45 -9.85
CA GLN A 19 7.16 0.82 -11.16
C GLN A 19 8.01 1.66 -12.12
N ARG A 20 9.08 1.04 -12.64
CA ARG A 20 9.92 1.57 -13.72
C ARG A 20 10.71 2.84 -13.41
N GLU A 21 10.67 3.38 -12.19
CA GLU A 21 11.52 4.52 -11.81
C GLU A 21 12.80 4.07 -11.09
N GLY A 22 13.84 4.90 -11.21
CA GLY A 22 15.09 4.73 -10.50
C GLY A 22 15.07 5.44 -9.14
N TRP A 23 16.00 5.06 -8.26
CA TRP A 23 16.10 5.62 -6.90
C TRP A 23 16.19 7.15 -6.86
N ASP A 24 16.92 7.77 -7.80
CA ASP A 24 17.05 9.24 -7.85
C ASP A 24 15.72 9.94 -8.12
N THR A 25 14.91 9.40 -9.05
CA THR A 25 13.57 9.91 -9.35
C THR A 25 12.65 9.78 -8.14
N ILE A 26 12.59 8.59 -7.55
CA ILE A 26 11.75 8.31 -6.37
C ILE A 26 12.15 9.21 -5.20
N ARG A 27 13.44 9.34 -4.92
CA ARG A 27 13.93 10.20 -3.83
C ARG A 27 13.55 11.66 -4.07
N SER A 28 13.71 12.13 -5.30
CA SER A 28 13.35 13.51 -5.66
C SER A 28 11.85 13.76 -5.47
N TYR A 29 11.01 12.81 -5.87
CA TYR A 29 9.55 12.85 -5.65
C TYR A 29 9.20 12.91 -4.16
N LEU A 30 9.74 11.99 -3.35
CA LEU A 30 9.47 11.95 -1.90
C LEU A 30 9.90 13.24 -1.19
N VAL A 31 11.04 13.83 -1.56
CA VAL A 31 11.50 15.11 -1.00
C VAL A 31 10.59 16.26 -1.42
N THR A 32 10.22 16.32 -2.70
CA THR A 32 9.40 17.41 -3.26
C THR A 32 8.01 17.44 -2.63
N ASP A 33 7.39 16.29 -2.47
CA ASP A 33 6.05 16.16 -1.88
C ASP A 33 6.07 16.01 -0.34
N ASN A 34 7.26 16.12 0.28
CA ASN A 34 7.47 15.98 1.73
C ASN A 34 6.88 14.67 2.30
N LEU A 35 7.04 13.58 1.56
CA LEU A 35 6.56 12.25 1.92
C LEU A 35 7.65 11.47 2.66
N LYS A 36 7.24 10.77 3.72
CA LYS A 36 8.08 9.83 4.47
C LYS A 36 7.42 8.46 4.44
N LEU A 37 8.05 7.52 3.74
CA LEU A 37 7.58 6.16 3.60
C LEU A 37 8.60 5.22 4.24
N ASP A 38 8.13 4.27 5.05
CA ASP A 38 9.01 3.35 5.79
C ASP A 38 9.63 2.28 4.88
N HIS A 39 8.87 1.83 3.86
CA HIS A 39 9.30 0.75 2.97
C HIS A 39 8.98 1.08 1.51
N VAL A 40 10.03 1.30 0.71
CA VAL A 40 9.95 1.50 -0.73
C VAL A 40 10.79 0.43 -1.43
N LEU A 41 10.23 -0.26 -2.42
CA LEU A 41 10.90 -1.24 -3.26
C LEU A 41 10.80 -0.86 -4.72
N LEU A 42 11.78 -1.29 -5.53
CA LEU A 42 11.74 -1.13 -6.97
C LEU A 42 11.15 -2.37 -7.66
N ASN A 43 10.32 -2.14 -8.67
CA ASN A 43 9.84 -3.16 -9.59
C ASN A 43 10.15 -2.75 -11.04
N PRO A 44 11.44 -2.73 -11.45
CA PRO A 44 11.84 -2.30 -12.79
C PRO A 44 11.35 -3.27 -13.87
N SER A 45 11.19 -4.56 -13.51
CA SER A 45 10.70 -5.58 -14.42
C SER A 45 9.20 -5.44 -14.68
N MET A 46 8.42 -4.76 -13.83
CA MET A 46 6.95 -4.78 -13.82
C MET A 46 6.34 -6.19 -13.64
N GLN A 47 7.04 -7.11 -12.96
CA GLN A 47 6.52 -8.47 -12.75
C GLN A 47 5.20 -8.46 -11.99
N ILE A 48 5.11 -7.67 -10.90
CA ILE A 48 3.88 -7.57 -10.10
C ILE A 48 2.68 -7.14 -10.96
N SER A 49 2.83 -6.10 -11.77
CA SER A 49 1.74 -5.61 -12.62
C SER A 49 1.33 -6.63 -13.69
N ARG A 50 2.25 -7.51 -14.14
CA ARG A 50 1.92 -8.62 -15.03
C ARG A 50 1.20 -9.74 -14.30
N ASP A 51 1.71 -10.15 -13.15
CA ASP A 51 1.17 -11.27 -12.37
C ASP A 51 -0.27 -11.00 -11.91
N TYR A 52 -0.59 -9.74 -11.64
CA TYR A 52 -1.93 -9.29 -11.24
C TYR A 52 -2.75 -8.64 -12.36
N GLY A 53 -2.28 -8.70 -13.63
CA GLY A 53 -3.05 -8.27 -14.79
C GLY A 53 -3.37 -6.77 -14.87
N SER A 54 -2.56 -5.91 -14.24
CA SER A 54 -2.83 -4.48 -14.08
C SER A 54 -1.99 -3.59 -15.01
N MET A 55 -1.73 -4.04 -16.24
CA MET A 55 -0.82 -3.39 -17.19
C MET A 55 -1.10 -1.88 -17.32
N GLY A 56 -0.29 -1.05 -16.64
CA GLY A 56 -0.38 0.41 -16.65
C GLY A 56 -1.32 1.04 -15.60
N LEU A 57 -2.06 0.25 -14.82
CA LEU A 57 -2.89 0.74 -13.71
C LEU A 57 -2.18 0.53 -12.37
N SER A 58 -2.36 1.49 -11.46
CA SER A 58 -1.98 1.30 -10.06
C SER A 58 -2.77 0.15 -9.46
N ILE A 59 -2.14 -0.61 -8.57
CA ILE A 59 -2.83 -1.65 -7.79
C ILE A 59 -2.45 -1.55 -6.32
N THR A 60 -3.41 -1.87 -5.46
CA THR A 60 -3.19 -2.05 -4.02
C THR A 60 -3.55 -3.49 -3.66
N LEU A 61 -2.56 -4.24 -3.19
CA LEU A 61 -2.71 -5.63 -2.74
C LEU A 61 -2.89 -5.66 -1.22
N PHE A 62 -3.86 -6.45 -0.74
CA PHE A 62 -4.08 -6.70 0.68
C PHE A 62 -3.69 -8.14 0.97
N LEU A 63 -2.54 -8.32 1.61
CA LEU A 63 -1.97 -9.64 1.90
C LEU A 63 -2.17 -9.99 3.37
N ARG A 64 -2.59 -11.24 3.65
CA ARG A 64 -2.65 -11.79 5.00
C ARG A 64 -1.24 -12.04 5.53
N ALA A 65 -1.13 -12.25 6.84
CA ALA A 65 0.14 -12.56 7.51
C ALA A 65 0.83 -13.84 6.99
N ASP A 66 0.07 -14.77 6.40
CA ASP A 66 0.59 -15.99 5.76
C ASP A 66 1.05 -15.77 4.30
N GLY A 67 1.00 -14.53 3.80
CA GLY A 67 1.37 -14.16 2.44
C GLY A 67 0.26 -14.38 1.40
N THR A 68 -0.92 -14.89 1.79
CA THR A 68 -2.03 -15.08 0.84
C THR A 68 -2.73 -13.76 0.51
N LEU A 69 -3.17 -13.61 -0.74
CA LEU A 69 -3.95 -12.45 -1.16
C LEU A 69 -5.36 -12.50 -0.55
N ALA A 70 -5.71 -11.50 0.27
CA ALA A 70 -7.05 -11.32 0.81
C ALA A 70 -7.95 -10.53 -0.15
N SER A 71 -7.41 -9.45 -0.73
CA SER A 71 -8.13 -8.67 -1.74
C SER A 71 -7.17 -7.84 -2.61
N LEU A 72 -7.66 -7.43 -3.78
CA LEU A 72 -6.99 -6.53 -4.72
C LEU A 72 -7.87 -5.28 -4.94
N HIS A 73 -7.24 -4.14 -5.15
CA HIS A 73 -7.87 -2.93 -5.69
C HIS A 73 -7.09 -2.47 -6.90
N ILE A 74 -7.80 -2.18 -7.99
CA ILE A 74 -7.22 -1.68 -9.25
C ILE A 74 -7.58 -0.21 -9.39
N GLY A 75 -6.60 0.60 -9.76
CA GLY A 75 -6.69 2.06 -9.83
C GLY A 75 -6.38 2.74 -8.50
N GLU A 76 -6.59 4.06 -8.47
CA GLU A 76 -6.46 4.85 -7.26
C GLU A 76 -7.46 4.38 -6.19
N ILE A 77 -7.00 4.35 -4.93
CA ILE A 77 -7.82 3.96 -3.78
C ILE A 77 -8.04 5.17 -2.88
N LEU A 78 -9.30 5.45 -2.57
CA LEU A 78 -9.67 6.47 -1.60
C LEU A 78 -9.42 6.01 -0.17
N ARG A 79 -9.23 6.96 0.75
CA ARG A 79 -8.92 6.67 2.16
C ARG A 79 -9.98 5.79 2.83
N GLU A 80 -11.25 6.03 2.54
CA GLU A 80 -12.38 5.31 3.12
C GLU A 80 -12.37 3.84 2.65
N ALA A 81 -12.14 3.63 1.35
CA ALA A 81 -12.05 2.30 0.76
C ALA A 81 -10.81 1.54 1.27
N LEU A 82 -9.67 2.23 1.42
CA LEU A 82 -8.45 1.67 2.00
C LEU A 82 -8.68 1.20 3.43
N ASN A 83 -9.25 2.07 4.28
CA ASN A 83 -9.53 1.76 5.68
C ASN A 83 -10.52 0.58 5.81
N ALA A 84 -11.59 0.57 5.01
CA ALA A 84 -12.56 -0.52 5.01
C ALA A 84 -11.92 -1.87 4.64
N LYS A 85 -10.97 -1.88 3.70
CA LYS A 85 -10.22 -3.10 3.35
C LYS A 85 -9.23 -3.53 4.42
N ILE A 86 -8.57 -2.59 5.11
CA ILE A 86 -7.67 -2.88 6.24
C ILE A 86 -8.44 -3.51 7.41
N VAL A 87 -9.60 -2.96 7.75
CA VAL A 87 -10.48 -3.51 8.80
C VAL A 87 -10.87 -4.96 8.49
N LYS A 88 -11.26 -5.24 7.24
CA LYS A 88 -11.55 -6.61 6.77
C LYS A 88 -10.32 -7.52 6.80
N LEU A 89 -9.13 -6.98 6.52
CA LEU A 89 -7.88 -7.74 6.54
C LEU A 89 -7.50 -8.18 7.95
N THR A 90 -7.76 -7.34 8.96
CA THR A 90 -7.35 -7.57 10.35
C THR A 90 -8.42 -8.28 11.19
N GLY A 91 -9.60 -8.54 10.62
CA GLY A 91 -10.68 -9.26 11.30
C GLY A 91 -11.33 -8.50 12.45
N SER A 92 -11.08 -7.19 12.57
CA SER A 92 -11.70 -6.34 13.59
C SER A 92 -13.08 -5.91 13.09
N THR A 93 -14.16 -6.46 13.64
CA THR A 93 -15.53 -6.00 13.37
C THR A 93 -15.97 -5.01 14.42
#